data_AF-A0A2M9ZTF3-F1
#
_entry.id   AF-A0A2M9ZTF3-F1
#
_cell.length_a   1.000
_cell.length_b   1.000
_cell.length_c   1.000
_cell.angle_alpha   90.00
_cell.angle_beta   90.00
_cell.angle_gamma   90.00
#
_symmetry.space_group_name_H-M   'P 1'
#
loop_
_entity.id
_entity.type
_entity.pdbx_description
1 polymer ?
#
loop_
_entity_poly.entity_id
_entity_poly.type
_entity_poly.pdbx_seq_one_letter_code
_entity_poly.pdbx_strand_id
1 'polypeptide(L)'
;MYFDEQNPQFEEGEPYSVIDFIGSWIWIDSLIAKVMIWDRRIQNHKISFETKKYLMDYIRDNNLKDVKARFNQYAPLDDFKRLWHSKSVNPVLKWTIGLFAYVVNDVLLVGRIFGGDHYNPYSNTIHVYSDIPAVVVHEGGHSKDFAQRKYRSWYALGYAVPILGAFYPEARASDDAIRYFRYRCDKTEEMTAYRTLYPAYGSYVAGGISDLLPTSPYAVLYSYSILAVAASTGHVVGYVRQKQMEKEWIPKECMIAAELEKKK
;
A
#
# COMPACT_ATOMS: atom_id res chain seq x y z
N MET A 1 2.08 21.64 -3.29
CA MET A 1 1.49 21.71 -4.63
C MET A 1 -0.01 21.64 -4.41
N TYR A 2 -0.78 22.55 -4.98
CA TYR A 2 -2.24 22.46 -4.90
C TYR A 2 -2.73 21.61 -6.08
N PHE A 3 -3.84 20.90 -5.88
CA PHE A 3 -4.49 20.14 -6.94
C PHE A 3 -5.51 21.05 -7.63
N ASP A 4 -5.57 20.93 -8.95
CA ASP A 4 -6.47 21.68 -9.84
C ASP A 4 -6.87 20.79 -11.02
N GLU A 5 -7.60 21.33 -12.00
CA GLU A 5 -8.03 20.57 -13.18
C GLU A 5 -6.87 20.06 -14.03
N GLN A 6 -5.72 20.72 -14.02
CA GLN A 6 -4.54 20.39 -14.84
C GLN A 6 -3.59 19.44 -14.11
N ASN A 7 -3.65 19.42 -12.78
CA ASN A 7 -2.92 18.51 -11.90
C ASN A 7 -3.90 17.95 -10.86
N PRO A 8 -4.78 17.00 -11.25
CA PRO A 8 -5.76 16.44 -10.34
C PRO A 8 -5.10 15.59 -9.26
N GLN A 9 -5.78 15.44 -8.12
CA GLN A 9 -5.28 14.61 -7.01
C GLN A 9 -5.21 13.12 -7.36
N PHE A 10 -6.18 12.67 -8.16
CA PHE A 10 -6.36 11.29 -8.58
C PHE A 10 -6.13 11.21 -10.09
N GLU A 11 -5.18 10.40 -10.52
CA GLU A 11 -4.88 10.18 -11.93
C GLU A 11 -4.91 8.71 -12.28
N GLU A 12 -5.30 8.41 -13.51
CA GLU A 12 -5.31 7.07 -14.06
C GLU A 12 -4.48 7.02 -15.33
N GLY A 13 -3.69 5.97 -15.48
CA GLY A 13 -2.93 5.72 -16.69
C GLY A 13 -3.79 5.09 -17.79
N GLU A 14 -3.46 5.42 -19.04
CA GLU A 14 -4.04 4.74 -20.21
C GLU A 14 -3.77 3.23 -20.15
N PRO A 15 -4.71 2.36 -20.54
CA PRO A 15 -4.51 0.91 -20.58
C PRO A 15 -3.54 0.50 -21.71
N TYR A 16 -2.50 -0.26 -21.37
CA TYR A 16 -1.48 -0.79 -22.28
C TYR A 16 -1.46 -2.30 -22.12
N SER A 17 -2.35 -3.00 -22.84
CA SER A 17 -2.62 -4.43 -22.67
C SER A 17 -1.39 -5.32 -22.64
N VAL A 18 -0.38 -5.05 -23.47
CA VAL A 18 0.87 -5.83 -23.51
C VAL A 18 1.69 -5.62 -22.24
N ILE A 19 1.89 -4.37 -21.81
CA ILE A 19 2.68 -4.04 -20.64
C ILE A 19 1.98 -4.54 -19.37
N ASP A 20 0.67 -4.29 -19.27
CA ASP A 20 -0.18 -4.75 -18.19
C ASP A 20 -0.20 -6.29 -18.08
N PHE A 21 -0.21 -7.00 -19.22
CA PHE A 21 -0.14 -8.45 -19.25
C PHE A 21 1.22 -8.96 -18.75
N ILE A 22 2.32 -8.35 -19.19
CA ILE A 22 3.67 -8.71 -18.73
C ILE A 22 3.76 -8.52 -17.21
N GLY A 23 3.39 -7.33 -16.71
CA GLY A 23 3.39 -7.03 -15.27
C GLY A 23 2.47 -7.93 -14.46
N SER A 24 1.31 -8.32 -15.01
CA SER A 24 0.35 -9.17 -14.29
C SER A 24 0.71 -10.66 -14.27
N TRP A 25 1.27 -11.21 -15.36
CA TRP A 25 1.33 -12.68 -15.55
C TRP A 25 2.71 -13.23 -15.93
N ILE A 26 3.61 -12.39 -16.45
CA ILE A 26 4.95 -12.85 -16.86
C ILE A 26 5.97 -12.53 -15.77
N TRP A 27 5.82 -11.38 -15.09
CA TRP A 27 6.73 -11.00 -14.04
C TRP A 27 6.61 -11.91 -12.82
N ILE A 28 7.75 -12.41 -12.36
CA ILE A 28 7.80 -13.45 -11.32
C ILE A 28 7.27 -12.95 -9.98
N ASP A 29 7.58 -11.71 -9.60
CA ASP A 29 7.12 -11.16 -8.31
C ASP A 29 5.59 -11.04 -8.27
N SER A 30 4.97 -10.70 -9.40
CA SER A 30 3.52 -10.60 -9.54
C SER A 30 2.81 -11.95 -9.40
N LEU A 31 3.40 -13.00 -9.98
CA LEU A 31 2.91 -14.37 -9.82
C LEU A 31 3.06 -14.85 -8.37
N ILE A 32 4.21 -14.59 -7.75
CA ILE A 32 4.46 -14.97 -6.36
C ILE A 32 3.52 -14.22 -5.43
N ALA A 33 3.30 -12.92 -5.63
CA ALA A 33 2.33 -12.13 -4.87
C ALA A 33 0.91 -12.70 -4.96
N LYS A 34 0.45 -13.07 -6.17
CA LYS A 34 -0.87 -13.70 -6.39
C LYS A 34 -1.02 -15.01 -5.61
N VAL A 35 0.04 -15.83 -5.59
CA VAL A 35 0.06 -17.11 -4.86
C VAL A 35 0.12 -16.88 -3.36
N MET A 36 1.00 -15.98 -2.90
CA MET A 36 1.19 -15.68 -1.48
C MET A 36 -0.06 -15.09 -0.83
N ILE A 37 -0.73 -14.17 -1.51
CA ILE A 37 -1.94 -13.51 -1.00
C ILE A 37 -3.19 -14.34 -1.27
N TRP A 38 -3.13 -15.30 -2.20
CA TRP A 38 -4.28 -16.04 -2.70
C TRP A 38 -5.36 -15.10 -3.26
N ASP A 39 -4.94 -14.10 -4.04
CA ASP A 39 -5.87 -13.22 -4.73
C ASP A 39 -5.29 -12.84 -6.10
N ARG A 40 -6.04 -13.11 -7.17
CA ARG A 40 -5.63 -12.80 -8.54
C ARG A 40 -5.70 -11.30 -8.87
N ARG A 41 -6.38 -10.52 -8.03
CA ARG A 41 -6.52 -9.07 -8.18
C ARG A 41 -5.27 -8.30 -7.77
N ILE A 42 -4.33 -8.92 -7.05
CA ILE A 42 -3.05 -8.30 -6.74
C ILE A 42 -2.23 -8.11 -8.02
N GLN A 43 -1.72 -6.91 -8.25
CA GLN A 43 -0.94 -6.52 -9.44
C GLN A 43 -1.60 -7.00 -10.74
N ASN A 44 -2.91 -6.76 -10.88
CA ASN A 44 -3.66 -7.14 -12.08
C ASN A 44 -3.71 -6.00 -13.11
N HIS A 45 -3.22 -4.81 -12.75
CA HIS A 45 -3.19 -3.60 -13.56
C HIS A 45 -4.55 -3.13 -14.08
N LYS A 46 -5.65 -3.65 -13.51
CA LYS A 46 -7.02 -3.30 -13.86
C LYS A 46 -7.80 -3.00 -12.59
N ILE A 47 -7.80 -1.73 -12.22
CA ILE A 47 -8.40 -1.25 -10.98
C ILE A 47 -9.84 -0.83 -11.23
N SER A 48 -10.78 -1.48 -10.54
CA SER A 48 -12.21 -1.16 -10.61
C SER A 48 -12.50 0.23 -10.04
N PHE A 49 -13.61 0.82 -10.47
CA PHE A 49 -14.08 2.09 -9.91
C PHE A 49 -14.36 1.98 -8.39
N GLU A 50 -14.83 0.83 -7.93
CA GLU A 50 -15.10 0.56 -6.53
C GLU A 50 -13.82 0.63 -5.68
N THR A 51 -12.75 -0.07 -6.07
CA THR A 51 -11.45 0.00 -5.39
C THR A 51 -10.89 1.42 -5.39
N LYS A 52 -10.95 2.13 -6.52
CA LYS A 52 -10.53 3.55 -6.60
C LYS A 52 -11.30 4.41 -5.61
N LYS A 53 -12.62 4.21 -5.54
CA LYS A 53 -13.50 4.96 -4.65
C LYS A 53 -13.14 4.75 -3.18
N TYR A 54 -12.76 3.54 -2.75
CA TYR A 54 -12.30 3.32 -1.37
C TYR A 54 -11.08 4.19 -1.02
N LEU A 55 -10.08 4.26 -1.90
CA LEU A 55 -8.92 5.11 -1.69
C LEU A 55 -9.28 6.60 -1.71
N MET A 56 -10.11 7.03 -2.65
CA MET A 56 -10.60 8.42 -2.73
C MET A 56 -11.35 8.83 -1.46
N ASP A 57 -12.25 7.98 -0.99
CA ASP A 57 -13.01 8.18 0.23
C ASP A 57 -12.10 8.23 1.45
N TYR A 58 -11.15 7.30 1.54
CA TYR A 58 -10.19 7.27 2.64
C TYR A 58 -9.34 8.55 2.70
N ILE A 59 -8.82 9.01 1.55
CA ILE A 59 -8.04 10.25 1.43
C ILE A 59 -8.87 11.46 1.87
N ARG A 60 -10.14 11.51 1.44
CA ARG A 60 -11.07 12.58 1.80
C ARG A 60 -11.39 12.58 3.29
N ASP A 61 -11.77 11.43 3.84
CA ASP A 61 -12.14 11.26 5.26
C ASP A 61 -10.99 11.61 6.21
N ASN A 62 -9.76 11.33 5.80
CA ASN A 62 -8.55 11.64 6.57
C ASN A 62 -7.93 13.00 6.22
N ASN A 63 -8.59 13.80 5.38
CA ASN A 63 -8.17 15.15 5.00
C ASN A 63 -6.74 15.22 4.41
N LEU A 64 -6.37 14.22 3.61
CA LEU A 64 -5.04 14.12 3.00
C LEU A 64 -4.99 14.96 1.71
N LYS A 65 -4.86 16.29 1.86
CA LYS A 65 -4.99 17.25 0.75
C LYS A 65 -3.78 17.35 -0.17
N ASP A 66 -2.62 16.80 0.22
CA ASP A 66 -1.34 16.98 -0.48
C ASP A 66 -0.84 15.72 -1.18
N VAL A 67 -1.42 14.54 -0.89
CA VAL A 67 -1.04 13.25 -1.49
C VAL A 67 -1.62 13.09 -2.89
N LYS A 68 -0.81 12.63 -3.84
CA LYS A 68 -1.23 12.23 -5.19
C LYS A 68 -1.56 10.74 -5.19
N ALA A 69 -2.61 10.32 -5.88
CA ALA A 69 -2.90 8.91 -6.10
C ALA A 69 -2.90 8.62 -7.60
N ARG A 70 -2.17 7.57 -8.00
CA ARG A 70 -1.99 7.15 -9.39
C ARG A 70 -2.46 5.71 -9.56
N PHE A 71 -3.44 5.50 -10.42
CA PHE A 71 -3.99 4.18 -10.75
C PHE A 71 -3.39 3.70 -12.07
N ASN A 72 -2.60 2.62 -12.02
CA ASN A 72 -1.91 2.01 -13.15
C ASN A 72 -1.15 3.00 -14.07
N GLN A 73 -0.65 4.10 -13.51
CA GLN A 73 -0.01 5.16 -14.26
C GLN A 73 1.50 5.12 -14.05
N TYR A 74 2.25 5.34 -15.12
CA TYR A 74 3.70 5.56 -15.08
C TYR A 74 3.99 6.99 -15.52
N ALA A 75 4.36 7.85 -14.57
CA ALA A 75 4.53 9.29 -14.80
C ALA A 75 5.80 9.85 -14.12
N PRO A 76 6.99 9.30 -14.43
CA PRO A 76 8.23 9.62 -13.72
C PRO A 76 8.55 11.12 -13.74
N LEU A 77 8.28 11.81 -14.85
CA LEU A 77 8.53 13.26 -14.95
C LEU A 77 7.68 14.07 -13.97
N ASP A 78 6.42 13.67 -13.76
CA ASP A 78 5.55 14.37 -12.83
C ASP A 78 5.88 14.02 -11.39
N ASP A 79 6.30 12.77 -11.12
CA ASP A 79 6.78 12.38 -9.79
C ASP A 79 8.10 13.07 -9.44
N PHE A 80 8.98 13.31 -10.42
CA PHE A 80 10.15 14.16 -10.25
C PHE A 80 9.79 15.60 -9.92
N LYS A 81 8.83 16.21 -10.65
CA LYS A 81 8.33 17.57 -10.34
C LYS A 81 7.79 17.63 -8.91
N ARG A 82 7.09 16.59 -8.46
CA ARG A 82 6.59 16.49 -7.08
C ARG A 82 7.73 16.40 -6.07
N LEU A 83 8.73 15.55 -6.30
CA LEU A 83 9.93 15.48 -5.46
C LEU A 83 10.63 16.85 -5.38
N TRP A 84 10.85 17.48 -6.53
CA TRP A 84 11.47 18.80 -6.65
C TRP A 84 10.73 19.84 -5.80
N HIS A 85 9.41 19.97 -5.99
CA HIS A 85 8.56 20.94 -5.30
C HIS A 85 8.12 20.55 -3.89
N SER A 86 8.50 19.36 -3.41
CA SER A 86 8.12 18.87 -2.09
C SER A 86 8.69 19.77 -0.98
N LYS A 87 7.82 20.48 -0.26
CA LYS A 87 8.23 21.31 0.88
C LYS A 87 8.26 20.54 2.20
N SER A 88 7.64 19.36 2.23
CA SER A 88 7.58 18.48 3.39
C SER A 88 8.84 17.64 3.58
N VAL A 89 9.73 17.64 2.59
CA VAL A 89 10.97 16.85 2.61
C VAL A 89 12.17 17.73 2.88
N ASN A 90 13.01 17.33 3.85
CA ASN A 90 14.28 17.97 4.13
C ASN A 90 15.16 18.02 2.86
N PRO A 91 15.76 19.17 2.50
CA PRO A 91 16.53 19.31 1.26
C PRO A 91 17.68 18.32 1.10
N VAL A 92 18.39 17.98 2.17
CA VAL A 92 19.52 17.02 2.12
C VAL A 92 19.00 15.63 1.81
N LEU A 93 17.97 15.18 2.54
CA LEU A 93 17.37 13.87 2.35
C LEU A 93 16.64 13.77 1.00
N LYS A 94 16.06 14.86 0.52
CA LYS A 94 15.44 14.94 -0.82
C LYS A 94 16.44 14.61 -1.92
N TRP A 95 17.62 15.25 -1.90
CA TRP A 95 18.61 15.12 -2.98
C TRP A 95 19.58 13.94 -2.82
N THR A 96 19.44 13.17 -1.74
CA THR A 96 20.21 11.95 -1.51
C THR A 96 19.30 10.74 -1.61
N ILE A 97 18.63 10.39 -0.51
CA ILE A 97 17.82 9.17 -0.41
C ILE A 97 16.51 9.32 -1.18
N GLY A 98 15.91 10.50 -1.20
CA GLY A 98 14.70 10.77 -1.98
C GLY A 98 14.93 10.66 -3.49
N LEU A 99 16.03 11.21 -3.99
CA LEU A 99 16.42 11.09 -5.39
C LEU A 99 16.76 9.63 -5.75
N PHE A 100 17.47 8.92 -4.87
CA PHE A 100 17.75 7.49 -5.05
C PHE A 100 16.45 6.68 -5.11
N ALA A 101 15.54 6.87 -4.15
CA ALA A 101 14.25 6.20 -4.11
C ALA A 101 13.41 6.49 -5.37
N TYR A 102 13.38 7.75 -5.82
CA TYR A 102 12.73 8.13 -7.08
C TYR A 102 13.33 7.40 -8.29
N VAL A 103 14.67 7.42 -8.44
CA VAL A 103 15.32 6.77 -9.58
C VAL A 103 15.07 5.26 -9.57
N VAL A 104 15.19 4.61 -8.42
CA VAL A 104 15.00 3.16 -8.32
C VAL A 104 13.52 2.79 -8.49
N ASN A 105 12.63 3.36 -7.69
CA ASN A 105 11.23 2.91 -7.59
C ASN A 105 10.31 3.54 -8.65
N ASP A 106 10.54 4.80 -9.02
CA ASP A 106 9.61 5.54 -9.90
C ASP A 106 10.11 5.60 -11.36
N VAL A 107 11.39 5.36 -11.62
CA VAL A 107 12.00 5.43 -12.98
C VAL A 107 12.45 4.06 -13.50
N LEU A 108 13.29 3.35 -12.75
CA LEU A 108 13.89 2.09 -13.23
C LEU A 108 12.92 0.93 -13.05
N LEU A 109 12.31 0.82 -11.87
CA LEU A 109 11.25 -0.14 -11.58
C LEU A 109 9.93 0.42 -12.10
N VAL A 110 9.75 0.40 -13.42
CA VAL A 110 8.48 0.77 -14.06
C VAL A 110 7.37 0.02 -13.34
N GLY A 111 6.61 0.71 -12.48
CA GLY A 111 5.72 0.04 -11.53
C GLY A 111 4.63 -0.80 -12.20
N ARG A 112 4.36 -0.49 -13.48
CA ARG A 112 3.49 -1.24 -14.38
C ARG A 112 4.01 -2.63 -14.79
N ILE A 113 5.29 -2.91 -14.59
CA ILE A 113 5.93 -4.19 -14.92
C ILE A 113 6.55 -4.82 -13.67
N PHE A 114 7.36 -4.04 -12.95
CA PHE A 114 8.19 -4.53 -11.85
C PHE A 114 7.66 -4.15 -10.46
N GLY A 115 6.59 -3.35 -10.39
CA GLY A 115 6.13 -2.74 -9.15
C GLY A 115 4.96 -3.48 -8.50
N GLY A 116 4.81 -3.20 -7.21
CA GLY A 116 3.57 -3.40 -6.46
C GLY A 116 2.98 -2.06 -6.06
N ASP A 117 1.80 -2.11 -5.45
CA ASP A 117 1.22 -0.95 -4.78
C ASP A 117 2.21 -0.44 -3.73
N HIS A 118 2.42 0.87 -3.69
CA HIS A 118 3.33 1.48 -2.72
C HIS A 118 3.07 2.98 -2.57
N TYR A 119 3.42 3.50 -1.40
CA TYR A 119 3.49 4.92 -1.11
C TYR A 119 4.95 5.40 -1.14
N ASN A 120 5.23 6.41 -1.97
CA ASN A 120 6.52 7.09 -1.97
C ASN A 120 6.46 8.35 -1.06
N PRO A 121 7.14 8.34 0.11
CA PRO A 121 7.09 9.45 1.06
C PRO A 121 7.83 10.71 0.60
N TYR A 122 8.69 10.61 -0.42
CA TYR A 122 9.48 11.73 -0.90
C TYR A 122 8.74 12.57 -1.94
N SER A 123 8.04 11.92 -2.88
CA SER A 123 7.13 12.56 -3.84
C SER A 123 5.71 12.75 -3.29
N ASN A 124 5.39 12.13 -2.14
CA ASN A 124 4.05 12.08 -1.55
C ASN A 124 3.01 11.59 -2.57
N THR A 125 3.29 10.41 -3.13
CA THR A 125 2.50 9.77 -4.19
C THR A 125 2.20 8.33 -3.82
N ILE A 126 0.93 7.93 -3.97
CA ILE A 126 0.47 6.55 -3.87
C ILE A 126 0.38 5.98 -5.29
N HIS A 127 1.04 4.86 -5.52
CA HIS A 127 1.00 4.12 -6.76
C HIS A 127 0.16 2.85 -6.55
N VAL A 128 -0.86 2.66 -7.38
CA VAL A 128 -1.81 1.55 -7.27
C VAL A 128 -1.80 0.71 -8.54
N TYR A 129 -1.62 -0.60 -8.36
CA TYR A 129 -1.61 -1.62 -9.41
C TYR A 129 -2.52 -2.82 -9.10
N SER A 130 -3.05 -2.91 -7.87
CA SER A 130 -3.96 -3.97 -7.44
C SER A 130 -5.41 -3.50 -7.34
N ASP A 131 -6.33 -4.41 -7.65
CA ASP A 131 -7.78 -4.20 -7.52
C ASP A 131 -8.33 -4.79 -6.22
N ILE A 132 -7.77 -4.38 -5.08
CA ILE A 132 -8.18 -4.86 -3.76
C ILE A 132 -8.34 -3.65 -2.82
N PRO A 133 -9.55 -3.35 -2.31
CA PRO A 133 -9.81 -2.21 -1.43
C PRO A 133 -8.87 -2.15 -0.22
N ALA A 134 -8.62 -3.29 0.43
CA ALA A 134 -7.73 -3.34 1.58
C ALA A 134 -6.29 -2.90 1.28
N VAL A 135 -5.76 -3.24 0.09
CA VAL A 135 -4.40 -2.88 -0.32
C VAL A 135 -4.33 -1.38 -0.61
N VAL A 136 -5.29 -0.83 -1.35
CA VAL A 136 -5.23 0.60 -1.69
C VAL A 136 -5.44 1.48 -0.46
N VAL A 137 -6.29 1.06 0.48
CA VAL A 137 -6.48 1.76 1.75
C VAL A 137 -5.23 1.63 2.65
N HIS A 138 -4.51 0.50 2.62
CA HIS A 138 -3.22 0.35 3.30
C HIS A 138 -2.20 1.39 2.82
N GLU A 139 -2.09 1.62 1.51
CA GLU A 139 -1.22 2.69 0.98
C GLU A 139 -1.69 4.10 1.41
N GLY A 140 -3.01 4.30 1.49
CA GLY A 140 -3.61 5.47 2.12
C GLY A 140 -3.15 5.63 3.59
N GLY A 141 -3.09 4.52 4.33
CA GLY A 141 -2.59 4.41 5.70
C GLY A 141 -1.16 4.92 5.85
N HIS A 142 -0.27 4.55 4.95
CA HIS A 142 1.09 5.10 4.92
C HIS A 142 1.07 6.62 4.71
N SER A 143 0.31 7.11 3.73
CA SER A 143 0.18 8.55 3.50
C SER A 143 -0.35 9.30 4.73
N LYS A 144 -1.40 8.78 5.38
CA LYS A 144 -1.93 9.33 6.63
C LYS A 144 -0.88 9.37 7.74
N ASP A 145 -0.13 8.28 7.89
CA ASP A 145 0.90 8.20 8.92
C ASP A 145 1.97 9.27 8.72
N PHE A 146 2.47 9.43 7.50
CA PHE A 146 3.42 10.49 7.15
C PHE A 146 2.83 11.89 7.30
N ALA A 147 1.56 12.09 6.92
CA ALA A 147 0.88 13.38 7.01
C ALA A 147 0.87 13.93 8.45
N GLN A 148 0.79 13.04 9.45
CA GLN A 148 0.78 13.36 10.88
C GLN A 148 2.18 13.65 11.46
N ARG A 149 3.27 13.39 10.73
CA ARG A 149 4.63 13.59 11.26
C ARG A 149 5.17 15.00 11.00
N LYS A 150 5.71 15.62 12.04
CA LYS A 150 6.43 16.91 11.94
C LYS A 150 7.69 16.80 11.07
N TYR A 151 8.41 15.68 11.19
CA TYR A 151 9.69 15.43 10.53
C TYR A 151 9.58 14.26 9.53
N ARG A 152 8.77 14.44 8.48
CA ARG A 152 8.44 13.39 7.49
C ARG A 152 9.69 12.70 6.92
N SER A 153 10.72 13.44 6.52
CA SER A 153 11.92 12.85 5.92
C SER A 153 12.74 12.01 6.88
N TRP A 154 12.88 12.44 8.12
CA TRP A 154 13.61 11.68 9.14
C TRP A 154 12.86 10.41 9.49
N TYR A 155 11.53 10.49 9.54
CA TYR A 155 10.68 9.31 9.70
C TYR A 155 10.81 8.34 8.51
N ALA A 156 10.93 8.87 7.28
CA ALA A 156 11.18 8.08 6.07
C ALA A 156 12.51 7.29 6.10
N LEU A 157 13.52 7.75 6.84
CA LEU A 157 14.75 6.97 7.05
C LEU A 157 14.49 5.70 7.85
N GLY A 158 13.65 5.78 8.89
CA GLY A 158 13.28 4.61 9.69
C GLY A 158 12.50 3.59 8.87
N TYR A 159 11.70 4.05 7.92
CA TYR A 159 11.04 3.23 6.91
C TYR A 159 12.01 2.45 6.01
N ALA A 160 13.19 3.01 5.71
CA ALA A 160 14.18 2.36 4.85
C ALA A 160 15.04 1.32 5.59
N VAL A 161 14.91 1.20 6.92
CA VAL A 161 15.65 0.20 7.70
C VAL A 161 14.88 -1.13 7.64
N PRO A 162 15.45 -2.24 7.13
CA PRO A 162 14.71 -3.47 6.81
C PRO A 162 13.79 -3.99 7.93
N ILE A 163 14.23 -3.96 9.19
CA ILE A 163 13.41 -4.42 10.33
C ILE A 163 12.42 -3.33 10.77
N LEU A 164 12.87 -2.09 10.95
CA LEU A 164 12.00 -1.05 11.49
C LEU A 164 10.89 -0.69 10.50
N GLY A 165 11.24 -0.62 9.21
CA GLY A 165 10.36 -0.34 8.09
C GLY A 165 9.35 -1.44 7.84
N ALA A 166 9.75 -2.71 7.86
CA ALA A 166 8.82 -3.80 7.62
C ALA A 166 7.87 -4.09 8.78
N PHE A 167 8.23 -3.74 10.03
CA PHE A 167 7.42 -4.09 11.19
C PHE A 167 6.44 -2.99 11.58
N TYR A 168 6.94 -1.79 11.89
CA TYR A 168 6.09 -0.77 12.51
C TYR A 168 5.18 -0.07 11.50
N PRO A 169 5.72 0.51 10.41
CA PRO A 169 4.93 1.05 9.31
C PRO A 169 3.85 0.16 8.74
N GLU A 170 4.22 -1.07 8.37
CA GLU A 170 3.31 -2.00 7.69
C GLU A 170 2.20 -2.42 8.64
N ALA A 171 2.52 -2.73 9.90
CA ALA A 171 1.51 -3.05 10.90
C ALA A 171 0.55 -1.88 11.13
N ARG A 172 1.07 -0.64 11.18
CA ARG A 172 0.25 0.56 11.41
C ARG A 172 -0.68 0.84 10.23
N ALA A 173 -0.20 0.72 9.00
CA ALA A 173 -1.02 0.90 7.81
C ALA A 173 -2.07 -0.20 7.66
N SER A 174 -1.70 -1.45 7.95
CA SER A 174 -2.64 -2.58 7.92
C SER A 174 -3.73 -2.46 8.99
N ASP A 175 -3.37 -2.10 10.23
CA ASP A 175 -4.37 -1.85 11.30
C ASP A 175 -5.30 -0.71 10.93
N ASP A 176 -4.76 0.40 10.40
CA ASP A 176 -5.58 1.55 10.01
C ASP A 176 -6.56 1.20 8.89
N ALA A 177 -6.13 0.41 7.89
CA ALA A 177 -7.00 -0.06 6.81
C ALA A 177 -8.14 -0.95 7.33
N ILE A 178 -7.84 -1.96 8.16
CA ILE A 178 -8.84 -2.84 8.77
C ILE A 178 -9.85 -2.01 9.58
N ARG A 179 -9.36 -1.10 10.42
CA ARG A 179 -10.20 -0.25 11.27
C ARG A 179 -11.02 0.76 10.48
N TYR A 180 -10.54 1.19 9.32
CA TYR A 180 -11.31 2.07 8.44
C TYR A 180 -12.54 1.36 7.87
N PHE A 181 -12.43 0.10 7.44
CA PHE A 181 -13.60 -0.69 7.03
C PHE A 181 -14.56 -0.90 8.20
N ARG A 182 -14.03 -1.15 9.40
CA ARG A 182 -14.84 -1.20 10.63
C ARG A 182 -15.64 0.07 10.87
N TYR A 183 -14.98 1.21 10.75
CA TYR A 183 -15.57 2.54 10.92
C TYR A 183 -16.64 2.84 9.87
N ARG A 184 -16.42 2.42 8.61
CA ARG A 184 -17.39 2.51 7.52
C ARG A 184 -18.49 1.45 7.59
N CYS A 185 -18.50 0.59 8.62
CA CYS A 185 -19.45 -0.50 8.80
C CYS A 185 -19.44 -1.52 7.66
N ASP A 186 -18.31 -1.64 6.97
CA ASP A 186 -18.15 -2.56 5.85
C ASP A 186 -17.59 -3.89 6.31
N LYS A 187 -18.52 -4.81 6.63
CA LYS A 187 -18.16 -6.16 7.06
C LYS A 187 -17.34 -6.89 6.01
N THR A 188 -17.76 -6.80 4.76
CA THR A 188 -17.21 -7.62 3.68
C THR A 188 -15.76 -7.24 3.44
N GLU A 189 -15.48 -5.94 3.35
CA GLU A 189 -14.12 -5.46 3.17
C GLU A 189 -13.27 -5.61 4.43
N GLU A 190 -13.82 -5.48 5.64
CA GLU A 190 -13.04 -5.78 6.86
C GLU A 190 -12.60 -7.25 6.90
N MET A 191 -13.51 -8.19 6.61
CA MET A 191 -13.18 -9.62 6.61
C MET A 191 -12.17 -9.96 5.51
N THR A 192 -12.28 -9.30 4.35
CA THR A 192 -11.32 -9.44 3.25
C THR A 192 -9.96 -8.86 3.64
N ALA A 193 -9.93 -7.70 4.29
CA ALA A 193 -8.71 -7.08 4.79
C ALA A 193 -7.94 -7.98 5.76
N TYR A 194 -8.62 -8.69 6.66
CA TYR A 194 -7.98 -9.70 7.52
C TYR A 194 -7.29 -10.82 6.70
N ARG A 195 -7.91 -11.28 5.61
CA ARG A 195 -7.36 -12.33 4.75
C ARG A 195 -6.24 -11.86 3.83
N THR A 196 -6.23 -10.57 3.49
CA THR A 196 -5.24 -10.00 2.56
C THR A 196 -4.04 -9.40 3.30
N LEU A 197 -4.28 -8.58 4.31
CA LEU A 197 -3.24 -7.76 4.92
C LEU A 197 -2.36 -8.53 5.91
N TYR A 198 -2.88 -9.55 6.59
CA TYR A 198 -2.05 -10.39 7.46
C TYR A 198 -0.99 -11.21 6.70
N PRO A 199 -1.31 -11.93 5.60
CA PRO A 199 -0.27 -12.58 4.80
C PRO A 199 0.65 -11.58 4.10
N ALA A 200 0.14 -10.42 3.66
CA ALA A 200 0.98 -9.34 3.12
C ALA A 200 2.00 -8.84 4.16
N TYR A 201 1.53 -8.52 5.37
CA TYR A 201 2.39 -8.12 6.49
C TYR A 201 3.46 -9.18 6.81
N GLY A 202 3.08 -10.46 6.84
CA GLY A 202 4.03 -11.57 6.99
C GLY A 202 5.11 -11.55 5.90
N SER A 203 4.73 -11.28 4.65
CA SER A 203 5.69 -11.20 3.54
C SER A 203 6.65 -10.00 3.66
N TYR A 204 6.19 -8.84 4.13
CA TYR A 204 7.06 -7.68 4.36
C TYR A 204 8.07 -7.94 5.47
N VAL A 205 7.62 -8.51 6.59
CA VAL A 205 8.48 -8.92 7.71
C VAL A 205 9.54 -9.92 7.25
N ALA A 206 9.13 -10.94 6.48
CA ALA A 206 10.06 -11.92 5.92
C ALA A 206 11.08 -11.30 4.96
N GLY A 207 10.66 -10.36 4.10
CA GLY A 207 11.54 -9.62 3.21
C GLY A 207 12.62 -8.87 4.01
N GLY A 208 12.20 -8.09 5.00
CA GLY A 208 13.12 -7.33 5.85
C GLY A 208 14.10 -8.19 6.65
N ILE A 209 13.69 -9.41 7.06
CA ILE A 209 14.60 -10.39 7.69
C ILE A 209 15.57 -10.98 6.66
N SER A 210 15.09 -11.28 5.45
CA SER A 210 15.90 -11.89 4.39
C SER A 210 17.02 -10.96 3.94
N ASP A 211 16.82 -9.64 3.97
CA ASP A 211 17.82 -8.62 3.65
C ASP A 211 19.01 -8.61 4.63
N LEU A 212 18.88 -9.20 5.82
CA LEU A 212 19.94 -9.30 6.82
C LEU A 212 20.77 -10.57 6.68
N LEU A 213 20.32 -11.53 5.87
CA LEU A 213 21.00 -12.80 5.72
C LEU A 213 22.18 -12.66 4.74
N PRO A 214 23.35 -13.27 5.05
CA PRO A 214 24.50 -13.22 4.15
C PRO A 214 24.18 -13.78 2.77
N THR A 215 24.69 -13.12 1.73
CA THR A 215 24.57 -13.60 0.35
C THR A 215 25.14 -15.00 0.20
N SER A 216 24.40 -15.89 -0.45
CA SER A 216 24.75 -17.31 -0.64
C SER A 216 24.23 -17.78 -2.01
N PRO A 217 24.84 -18.81 -2.64
CA PRO A 217 24.27 -19.47 -3.82
C PRO A 217 22.83 -19.98 -3.59
N TYR A 218 22.47 -20.22 -2.32
CA TYR A 218 21.13 -20.66 -1.92
C TYR A 218 20.22 -19.51 -1.46
N ALA A 219 20.63 -18.25 -1.64
CA ALA A 219 19.90 -17.06 -1.18
C ALA A 219 18.45 -17.04 -1.62
N VAL A 220 18.25 -17.27 -2.91
CA VAL A 220 16.91 -17.33 -3.51
C VAL A 220 16.05 -18.39 -2.82
N LEU A 221 16.59 -19.58 -2.54
CA LEU A 221 15.85 -20.68 -1.96
C LEU A 221 15.40 -20.38 -0.52
N TYR A 222 16.30 -19.92 0.35
CA TYR A 222 15.90 -19.62 1.72
C TYR A 222 15.01 -18.38 1.79
N SER A 223 15.24 -17.34 0.98
CA SER A 223 14.39 -16.13 0.99
C SER A 223 12.94 -16.48 0.63
N TYR A 224 12.73 -17.26 -0.43
CA TYR A 224 11.37 -17.73 -0.76
C TYR A 224 10.79 -18.69 0.27
N SER A 225 11.61 -19.51 0.92
CA SER A 225 11.15 -20.38 2.00
C SER A 225 10.67 -19.57 3.21
N ILE A 226 11.42 -18.56 3.63
CA ILE A 226 11.06 -17.66 4.73
C ILE A 226 9.79 -16.88 4.39
N LEU A 227 9.72 -16.34 3.17
CA LEU A 227 8.56 -15.62 2.64
C LEU A 227 7.30 -16.51 2.66
N ALA A 228 7.40 -17.75 2.17
CA ALA A 228 6.30 -18.71 2.15
C ALA A 228 5.82 -19.08 3.56
N VAL A 229 6.75 -19.33 4.49
CA VAL A 229 6.42 -19.62 5.89
C VAL A 229 5.73 -18.43 6.55
N ALA A 230 6.22 -17.22 6.34
CA ALA A 230 5.66 -16.02 6.94
C ALA A 230 4.28 -15.67 6.35
N ALA A 231 4.11 -15.74 5.03
CA ALA A 231 2.82 -15.55 4.38
C ALA A 231 1.80 -16.60 4.84
N SER A 232 2.20 -17.88 4.93
CA SER A 232 1.34 -18.96 5.43
C SER A 232 0.93 -18.75 6.88
N THR A 233 1.85 -18.29 7.72
CA THR A 233 1.55 -17.92 9.12
C THR A 233 0.59 -16.74 9.16
N GLY A 234 0.78 -15.73 8.30
CA GLY A 234 -0.12 -14.60 8.14
C GLY A 234 -1.52 -15.04 7.72
N HIS A 235 -1.66 -15.99 6.80
CA HIS A 235 -2.97 -16.59 6.46
C HIS A 235 -3.66 -17.23 7.66
N VAL A 236 -2.93 -18.03 8.45
CA VAL A 236 -3.49 -18.67 9.66
C VAL A 236 -3.96 -17.61 10.66
N VAL A 237 -3.13 -16.61 10.95
CA VAL A 237 -3.49 -15.54 11.90
C VAL A 237 -4.66 -14.72 11.35
N GLY A 238 -4.63 -14.33 10.08
CA GLY A 238 -5.69 -13.60 9.41
C GLY A 238 -7.02 -14.34 9.46
N TYR A 239 -7.03 -15.64 9.20
CA TYR A 239 -8.22 -16.49 9.30
C TYR A 239 -8.77 -16.56 10.73
N VAL A 240 -7.89 -16.75 11.73
CA VAL A 240 -8.29 -16.79 13.15
C VAL A 240 -8.90 -15.44 13.57
N ARG A 241 -8.26 -14.33 13.20
CA ARG A 241 -8.73 -12.97 13.52
C ARG A 241 -10.05 -12.65 12.84
N GLN A 242 -10.17 -12.98 11.56
CA GLN A 242 -11.43 -12.87 10.82
C GLN A 242 -12.55 -13.63 11.55
N LYS A 243 -12.32 -14.89 11.94
CA LYS A 243 -13.33 -15.71 12.63
C LYS A 243 -13.72 -15.19 14.02
N GLN A 244 -12.79 -14.55 14.73
CA GLN A 244 -13.09 -13.86 15.99
C GLN A 244 -13.97 -12.64 15.74
N MET A 245 -13.57 -11.77 14.81
CA MET A 245 -14.29 -10.52 14.50
C MET A 245 -15.65 -10.77 13.85
N GLU A 246 -15.80 -11.83 13.06
CA GLU A 246 -17.07 -12.22 12.46
C GLU A 246 -18.14 -12.54 13.53
N LYS A 247 -17.73 -13.13 14.66
CA LYS A 247 -18.62 -13.45 15.81
C LYS A 247 -18.97 -12.21 16.62
N GLU A 248 -18.04 -11.28 16.73
CA GLU A 248 -18.18 -10.02 17.48
C GLU A 248 -18.64 -8.87 16.56
N TRP A 249 -19.17 -9.19 15.38
CA TRP A 249 -19.45 -8.23 14.31
C TRP A 249 -20.72 -7.41 14.59
N ILE A 250 -20.60 -6.41 15.45
CA ILE A 250 -21.43 -5.20 15.46
C ILE A 250 -20.54 -4.08 16.06
N PRO A 251 -19.83 -3.29 15.24
CA PRO A 251 -19.04 -2.18 15.76
C PRO A 251 -19.97 -1.21 16.50
N LYS A 252 -19.55 -0.70 17.67
CA LYS A 252 -20.35 0.24 18.45
C LYS A 252 -20.65 1.50 17.66
N GLU A 253 -19.70 1.90 16.82
CA GLU A 253 -19.77 3.02 15.90
C GLU A 253 -20.96 2.88 14.93
N CYS A 254 -21.18 1.67 14.41
CA CYS A 254 -22.29 1.35 13.51
C CYS A 254 -23.64 1.35 14.23
N MET A 255 -23.68 0.89 15.48
CA MET A 255 -24.91 0.98 16.30
C MET A 255 -25.28 2.44 16.56
N ILE A 256 -24.30 3.26 16.94
CA ILE A 256 -24.51 4.69 17.20
C ILE A 256 -24.97 5.40 15.92
N ALA A 257 -24.34 5.13 14.78
CA ALA A 257 -24.75 5.71 13.50
C ALA A 257 -26.21 5.35 13.15
N ALA A 258 -26.58 4.07 13.28
CA ALA A 258 -27.94 3.61 13.04
C ALA A 258 -28.97 4.22 14.02
N GLU A 259 -28.60 4.42 15.29
CA GLU A 259 -29.46 5.10 16.26
C GLU A 259 -29.66 6.58 15.95
N LEU A 260 -28.61 7.27 15.47
CA LEU A 260 -28.69 8.67 15.06
C LEU A 260 -29.55 8.86 13.80
N GLU A 261 -29.49 7.93 12.84
CA GLU A 261 -30.36 7.95 11.66
C GLU A 261 -31.83 7.75 12.02
N LYS A 262 -32.14 6.85 12.96
CA LYS A 262 -33.54 6.62 13.43
C LYS A 262 -34.15 7.81 14.16
N LYS A 263 -33.34 8.78 14.62
CA LYS A 263 -33.78 9.99 15.32
C LYS A 263 -33.96 11.20 14.40
N LYS A 264 -33.63 11.07 13.11
CA LYS A 264 -33.89 12.08 12.08
C LYS A 264 -35.22 11.82 11.39
#